data_AF-A0A8C6BPU0-F1
#
_entry.id   AF-A0A8C6BPU0-F1
#
_cell.length_a   1.000
_cell.length_b   1.000
_cell.length_c   1.000
_cell.angle_alpha   90.00
_cell.angle_beta   90.00
_cell.angle_gamma   90.00
#
_symmetry.space_group_name_H-M   'P 1'
#
loop_
_entity.id
_entity.type
_entity.pdbx_description
1 polymer ?
#
loop_
_entity_poly.entity_id
_entity_poly.type
_entity_poly.pdbx_seq_one_letter_code
_entity_poly.pdbx_strand_id
1 'polypeptide(L)'
;MSSQEVIFPVGRMLRYIKKGHPKYRIGVGPPVYMAAVLEYLTAEILELASNAARDNKKGRVTPRHILLAVANDEELNQLLKGVTIASGGVLPNIHPELLAKKRGSKGKLEAIITPPPAKKARSPSQKKPVSKKAGGKNGNLLSLIIFTIWNSCELI
;
A
#
# COMPACT_ATOMS: atom_id res chain seq x y z
N MET A 1 -33.04 1.23 10.97
CA MET A 1 -32.24 1.66 9.80
C MET A 1 -30.86 1.05 9.96
N SER A 2 -30.53 0.20 9.00
CA SER A 2 -29.53 -0.88 9.01
C SER A 2 -28.10 -0.43 9.29
N SER A 3 -27.44 -1.17 10.18
CA SER A 3 -26.02 -1.17 10.48
C SER A 3 -25.19 -1.38 9.21
N GLN A 4 -24.71 -0.29 8.61
CA GLN A 4 -23.59 -0.39 7.68
C GLN A 4 -22.34 -0.25 8.55
N GLU A 5 -21.48 -1.27 8.54
CA GLU A 5 -20.34 -1.49 9.42
C GLU A 5 -19.16 -0.53 9.17
N VAL A 6 -19.44 0.72 8.79
CA VAL A 6 -18.45 1.78 8.59
C VAL A 6 -18.32 2.62 9.86
N ILE A 7 -17.10 2.73 10.36
CA ILE A 7 -16.71 3.59 11.49
C ILE A 7 -16.79 5.07 11.08
N PHE A 8 -16.56 5.38 9.81
CA PHE A 8 -16.55 6.77 9.33
C PHE A 8 -17.96 7.39 9.32
N PRO A 9 -18.12 8.65 9.75
CA PRO A 9 -19.45 9.24 9.98
C PRO A 9 -20.16 9.63 8.68
N VAL A 10 -21.00 8.74 8.15
CA VAL A 10 -21.78 8.93 6.91
C VAL A 10 -22.60 10.23 6.90
N GLY A 11 -23.26 10.57 8.01
CA GLY A 11 -24.05 11.81 8.12
C GLY A 11 -23.18 13.08 7.97
N ARG A 12 -21.94 13.05 8.48
CA ARG A 12 -20.97 14.14 8.32
C ARG A 12 -20.48 14.23 6.88
N MET A 13 -20.24 13.09 6.23
CA MET A 13 -19.86 13.02 4.82
C MET A 13 -20.93 13.66 3.93
N LEU A 14 -22.21 13.34 4.14
CA LEU A 14 -23.31 13.94 3.38
C LEU A 14 -23.33 15.47 3.51
N ARG A 15 -23.12 15.99 4.72
CA ARG A 15 -23.06 17.45 4.97
C ARG A 15 -21.90 18.09 4.22
N TYR A 16 -20.72 17.47 4.21
CA TYR A 16 -19.55 17.98 3.49
C TYR A 16 -19.75 17.96 1.97
N ILE A 17 -20.32 16.88 1.43
CA ILE A 17 -20.61 16.78 -0.01
C ILE A 17 -21.62 17.87 -0.42
N LYS A 18 -22.71 18.06 0.34
CA LYS A 18 -23.71 19.12 0.05
C LYS A 18 -23.12 20.53 0.16
N LYS A 19 -22.22 20.77 1.13
CA LYS A 19 -21.55 22.06 1.30
C LYS A 19 -20.55 22.35 0.18
N GLY A 20 -19.81 21.34 -0.28
CA GLY A 20 -18.86 21.47 -1.38
C GLY A 20 -19.52 21.53 -2.76
N HIS A 21 -20.69 20.91 -2.92
CA HIS A 21 -21.41 20.80 -4.18
C HIS A 21 -22.87 21.26 -4.06
N PRO A 22 -23.11 22.57 -3.80
CA PRO A 22 -24.45 23.09 -3.50
C PRO A 22 -25.43 22.95 -4.67
N LYS A 23 -24.94 22.87 -5.91
CA LYS A 23 -25.75 22.74 -7.12
C LYS A 23 -26.32 21.34 -7.34
N TYR A 24 -25.75 20.32 -6.69
CA TYR A 24 -26.09 18.92 -6.94
C TYR A 24 -27.00 18.34 -5.87
N ARG A 25 -28.02 17.58 -6.28
CA ARG A 25 -28.83 16.76 -5.37
C ARG A 25 -28.07 15.48 -5.06
N ILE A 26 -27.79 15.25 -3.78
CA ILE A 26 -27.03 14.08 -3.33
C ILE A 26 -28.01 13.05 -2.76
N GLY A 27 -28.04 11.86 -3.37
CA GLY A 27 -28.79 10.70 -2.85
C GLY A 27 -28.19 10.12 -1.57
N VAL A 28 -28.80 9.06 -1.05
CA VAL A 28 -28.32 8.41 0.19
C VAL A 28 -27.08 7.53 -0.01
N GLY A 29 -26.83 7.04 -1.23
CA GLY A 29 -25.70 6.16 -1.55
C GLY A 29 -24.31 6.81 -1.59
N PRO A 30 -24.11 7.97 -2.24
CA PRO A 30 -22.80 8.63 -2.31
C PRO A 30 -22.08 8.85 -0.96
N PRO A 31 -22.71 9.34 0.12
CA PRO A 31 -22.01 9.52 1.39
C PRO A 31 -21.59 8.21 2.04
N VAL A 32 -22.33 7.12 1.81
CA VAL A 32 -21.96 5.77 2.29
C VAL A 32 -20.74 5.26 1.54
N TYR A 33 -20.77 5.34 0.20
CA TYR A 33 -19.67 4.91 -0.64
C TYR A 33 -18.38 5.67 -0.30
N MET A 34 -18.47 6.99 -0.16
CA MET A 34 -17.32 7.82 0.22
C MET A 34 -16.79 7.47 1.62
N ALA A 35 -17.67 7.18 2.58
CA ALA A 35 -17.24 6.76 3.91
C ALA A 35 -16.46 5.43 3.85
N ALA A 36 -16.99 4.44 3.13
CA ALA A 36 -16.35 3.14 2.98
C ALA A 36 -14.97 3.23 2.29
N VAL A 37 -14.85 4.01 1.21
CA VAL A 37 -13.58 4.18 0.50
C VAL A 37 -12.53 4.89 1.37
N LEU A 38 -12.93 5.94 2.09
CA LEU A 38 -12.01 6.65 2.98
C LEU A 38 -11.58 5.79 4.17
N GLU A 39 -12.48 4.96 4.69
CA GLU A 39 -12.17 4.02 5.76
C GLU A 39 -11.19 2.96 5.29
N TYR A 40 -11.41 2.37 4.11
CA TYR A 40 -10.50 1.43 3.48
C TYR A 40 -9.09 2.01 3.30
N LEU A 41 -8.97 3.20 2.70
CA LEU A 41 -7.67 3.86 2.51
C LEU A 41 -6.99 4.21 3.84
N THR A 42 -7.76 4.61 4.85
CA THR A 42 -7.21 4.93 6.17
C THR A 42 -6.70 3.66 6.86
N ALA A 43 -7.44 2.56 6.76
CA ALA A 43 -7.03 1.27 7.32
C ALA A 43 -5.73 0.76 6.67
N GLU A 44 -5.64 0.82 5.34
CA GLU A 44 -4.45 0.39 4.59
C GLU A 44 -3.19 1.17 5.01
N ILE A 45 -3.28 2.50 5.05
CA ILE A 45 -2.16 3.36 5.48
C ILE A 45 -1.78 3.05 6.94
N LEU A 46 -2.75 2.85 7.82
CA LEU A 46 -2.51 2.55 9.24
C LEU A 46 -1.90 1.16 9.44
N GLU A 47 -2.28 0.16 8.65
CA GLU A 47 -1.71 -1.19 8.71
C GLU A 47 -0.22 -1.16 8.36
N LEU A 48 0.12 -0.57 7.22
CA LEU A 48 1.50 -0.43 6.77
C LEU A 48 2.32 0.46 7.71
N ALA A 49 1.77 1.58 8.19
CA ALA A 49 2.45 2.47 9.13
C ALA A 49 2.66 1.80 10.50
N SER A 50 1.75 0.92 10.93
CA SER A 50 1.89 0.15 12.16
C SER A 50 2.98 -0.91 12.03
N ASN A 51 3.08 -1.57 10.88
CA ASN A 51 4.18 -2.49 10.57
C ASN A 51 5.52 -1.74 10.61
N ALA A 52 5.63 -0.59 9.95
CA ALA A 52 6.82 0.25 10.00
C ALA A 52 7.16 0.75 11.43
N ALA A 53 6.15 0.98 12.28
CA ALA A 53 6.38 1.34 13.68
C ALA A 53 6.96 0.16 14.49
N ARG A 54 6.44 -1.05 14.27
CA ARG A 54 6.93 -2.30 14.89
C ARG A 54 8.36 -2.60 14.47
N ASP A 55 8.72 -2.40 13.20
CA ASP A 55 10.09 -2.56 12.70
C ASP A 55 11.07 -1.61 13.39
N ASN A 56 10.61 -0.39 13.68
CA ASN A 56 11.36 0.60 14.46
C ASN A 56 11.28 0.39 15.98
N LYS A 57 10.74 -0.75 16.44
CA LYS A 57 10.55 -1.13 17.85
C LYS A 57 9.77 -0.08 18.66
N LYS A 58 8.82 0.60 18.03
CA LYS A 58 7.97 1.63 18.65
C LYS A 58 6.50 1.20 18.61
N GLY A 59 5.79 1.36 19.73
CA GLY A 59 4.34 1.10 19.81
C GLY A 59 3.44 2.24 19.31
N ARG A 60 4.01 3.42 19.03
CA ARG A 60 3.27 4.61 18.57
C ARG A 60 3.62 4.94 17.12
N VAL A 61 2.60 5.13 16.29
CA VAL A 61 2.76 5.64 14.91
C VAL A 61 3.20 7.10 14.97
N THR A 62 4.24 7.43 14.19
CA THR A 62 4.78 8.80 14.06
C THR A 62 4.78 9.19 12.57
N PRO A 63 4.91 10.48 12.21
CA PRO A 63 4.94 10.91 10.81
C PRO A 63 6.01 10.19 9.97
N ARG A 64 7.13 9.80 10.60
CA ARG A 64 8.17 8.98 9.96
C ARG A 64 7.65 7.61 9.52
N HIS A 65 6.85 6.94 10.33
CA HIS A 65 6.31 5.61 9.99
C HIS A 65 5.29 5.71 8.85
N ILE A 66 4.51 6.79 8.80
CA ILE A 66 3.57 7.05 7.70
C ILE A 66 4.33 7.28 6.40
N LEU A 67 5.41 8.09 6.42
CA LEU A 67 6.23 8.28 5.22
C LEU A 67 6.89 6.97 4.75
N LEU A 68 7.42 6.17 5.68
CA LEU A 68 8.02 4.88 5.33
C LEU A 68 6.98 3.93 4.72
N ALA A 69 5.75 3.89 5.24
CA ALA A 69 4.68 3.10 4.65
C ALA A 69 4.33 3.57 3.23
N VAL A 70 4.07 4.86 3.07
CA VAL A 70 3.68 5.46 1.77
C VAL A 70 4.78 5.34 0.73
N ALA A 71 6.05 5.57 1.09
CA ALA A 71 7.16 5.59 0.13
C ALA A 71 7.60 4.19 -0.32
N ASN A 72 7.34 3.16 0.49
CA ASN A 72 7.66 1.77 0.14
C ASN A 72 6.53 1.06 -0.62
N ASP A 73 5.31 1.60 -0.58
CA ASP A 73 4.17 1.07 -1.31
C ASP A 73 3.96 1.82 -2.63
N GLU A 74 3.88 1.09 -3.75
CA GLU A 74 3.81 1.70 -5.08
C GLU A 74 2.48 2.42 -5.32
N GLU A 75 1.37 1.85 -4.86
CA GLU A 75 0.02 2.39 -5.08
C GLU A 75 -0.20 3.66 -4.24
N LEU A 76 0.21 3.64 -2.97
CA LEU A 76 0.13 4.80 -2.08
C LEU A 76 1.10 5.91 -2.49
N ASN A 77 2.32 5.57 -2.92
CA ASN A 77 3.26 6.56 -3.43
C ASN A 77 2.73 7.24 -4.70
N GLN A 78 2.05 6.48 -5.57
CA GLN A 78 1.39 7.01 -6.76
C GLN A 78 0.18 7.89 -6.42
N LEU A 79 -0.65 7.46 -5.46
CA LEU A 79 -1.82 8.21 -5.00
C LEU A 79 -1.45 9.55 -4.35
N LEU A 80 -0.35 9.56 -3.59
CA LEU A 80 0.11 10.71 -2.81
C LEU A 80 1.24 11.50 -3.49
N LYS A 81 1.39 11.38 -4.82
CA LYS A 81 2.34 12.19 -5.59
C LYS A 81 2.10 13.68 -5.36
N GLY A 82 3.13 14.39 -4.91
CA GLY A 82 3.08 15.82 -4.61
C GLY A 82 2.61 16.18 -3.20
N VAL A 83 2.25 15.20 -2.37
CA VAL A 83 1.94 15.43 -0.95
C VAL A 83 3.24 15.44 -0.14
N THR A 84 3.40 16.45 0.71
CA THR A 84 4.53 16.53 1.65
C THR A 84 4.07 16.15 3.06
N ILE A 85 4.62 15.06 3.61
CA ILE A 85 4.35 14.65 4.98
C ILE A 85 5.30 15.40 5.93
N ALA A 86 4.74 16.32 6.72
CA ALA A 86 5.50 17.07 7.71
C ALA A 86 6.20 16.12 8.70
N SER A 87 7.47 16.40 8.99
CA SER A 87 8.33 15.58 9.88
C SER A 87 8.48 14.11 9.45
N GLY A 88 8.23 13.78 8.18
CA GLY A 88 8.39 12.43 7.63
C GLY A 88 9.85 12.07 7.31
N GLY A 89 10.69 13.04 6.94
CA GLY A 89 12.04 12.81 6.42
C GLY A 89 12.02 12.23 5.00
N VAL A 90 13.02 11.41 4.64
CA VAL A 90 13.12 10.72 3.33
C VAL A 90 13.48 9.25 3.49
N LEU A 91 13.17 8.42 2.49
CA LEU A 91 13.63 7.03 2.48
C LEU A 91 15.17 7.00 2.40
N PRO A 92 15.86 6.21 3.26
CA PRO A 92 17.32 6.10 3.17
C PRO A 92 17.72 5.49 1.82
N ASN A 93 18.36 6.30 0.97
CA ASN A 93 18.85 5.85 -0.33
C ASN A 93 20.18 6.55 -0.63
N ILE A 94 21.21 5.76 -0.96
CA ILE A 94 22.54 6.26 -1.33
C ILE A 94 22.83 5.71 -2.73
N HIS A 95 23.04 6.63 -3.68
CA HIS A 95 23.46 6.28 -5.04
C HIS A 95 24.81 5.54 -5.01
N PRO A 96 24.97 4.43 -5.76
CA PRO A 96 26.17 3.58 -5.69
C PRO A 96 27.46 4.33 -6.07
N GLU A 97 27.36 5.41 -6.85
CA GLU A 97 28.48 6.28 -7.23
C GLU A 97 29.05 7.07 -6.04
N LEU A 98 28.23 7.31 -5.01
CA LEU A 98 28.63 8.04 -3.80
C LEU A 98 29.25 7.12 -2.75
N LEU A 99 29.19 5.79 -2.95
CA LEU A 99 29.83 4.85 -2.05
C LEU A 99 31.34 4.90 -2.26
N ALA A 100 32.09 4.95 -1.16
CA ALA A 100 33.54 4.90 -1.22
C ALA A 100 33.99 3.67 -2.01
N LYS A 101 34.89 3.86 -2.98
CA LYS A 101 35.46 2.77 -3.77
C LYS A 101 36.13 1.80 -2.81
N LYS A 102 35.49 0.65 -2.58
CA LYS A 102 35.90 -0.39 -1.64
C LYS A 102 37.35 -0.82 -1.91
N ARG A 103 38.31 -0.30 -1.15
CA ARG A 103 39.66 -0.87 -1.07
C ARG A 103 39.60 -2.05 -0.10
N GLY A 104 39.53 -3.26 -0.66
CA GLY A 104 39.73 -4.51 0.08
C GLY A 104 38.50 -5.03 0.81
N SER A 105 37.63 -5.76 0.11
CA SER A 105 36.97 -6.92 0.72
C SER A 105 36.45 -7.86 -0.37
N LYS A 106 37.20 -8.95 -0.58
CA LYS A 106 36.68 -10.23 -1.07
C LYS A 106 35.76 -10.76 0.03
N GLY A 107 34.47 -10.59 -0.15
CA GLY A 107 33.44 -11.08 0.77
C GLY A 107 32.12 -11.09 0.02
N LYS A 108 31.68 -12.29 -0.33
CA LYS A 108 30.52 -12.61 -1.16
C LYS A 108 29.25 -12.01 -0.55
N LEU A 109 28.67 -11.02 -1.21
CA LEU A 109 27.26 -10.66 -1.06
C LEU A 109 26.68 -10.70 -2.47
N GLU A 110 25.83 -11.70 -2.67
CA GLU A 110 25.13 -12.01 -3.91
C GLU A 110 24.46 -10.74 -4.45
N ALA A 111 24.98 -10.27 -5.57
CA ALA A 111 24.32 -9.27 -6.38
C ALA A 111 23.10 -9.94 -7.03
N ILE A 112 21.90 -9.48 -6.68
CA ILE A 112 20.77 -9.58 -7.61
C ILE A 112 21.08 -8.58 -8.72
N ILE A 113 21.81 -9.07 -9.73
CA ILE A 113 22.11 -8.35 -10.96
C ILE A 113 20.79 -8.26 -11.74
N THR A 114 20.19 -7.08 -11.80
CA THR A 114 19.39 -6.72 -12.97
C THR A 114 20.26 -5.82 -13.85
N PRO A 115 20.66 -6.28 -15.06
CA PRO A 115 21.48 -5.47 -15.94
C PRO A 115 20.65 -4.33 -16.56
N PRO A 116 21.22 -3.12 -16.71
CA PRO A 116 20.57 -1.97 -17.36
C PRO A 116 20.40 -2.19 -18.88
N PRO A 117 19.40 -1.54 -19.52
CA PRO A 117 18.98 -1.86 -20.88
C PRO A 117 19.92 -1.26 -21.93
N ALA A 118 20.50 -2.09 -22.79
CA ALA A 118 21.22 -1.67 -23.99
C ALA A 118 20.55 -2.21 -25.26
N LYS A 119 20.34 -1.30 -26.21
CA LYS A 119 19.70 -1.47 -27.53
C LYS A 119 20.34 -2.59 -28.38
N LYS A 120 19.52 -3.47 -29.00
CA LYS A 120 19.49 -3.75 -30.46
C LYS A 120 18.59 -4.94 -30.87
N ALA A 121 17.90 -4.74 -32.00
CA ALA A 121 17.59 -5.67 -33.11
C ALA A 121 16.94 -7.07 -32.87
N ARG A 122 15.67 -7.15 -33.28
CA ARG A 122 14.91 -8.22 -34.00
C ARG A 122 15.41 -9.69 -34.06
N SER A 123 14.71 -10.57 -33.30
CA SER A 123 14.20 -11.95 -33.58
C SER A 123 15.16 -13.17 -33.79
N PRO A 124 14.72 -14.46 -33.65
CA PRO A 124 13.41 -15.03 -33.27
C PRO A 124 13.38 -16.18 -32.20
N SER A 125 12.21 -16.30 -31.55
CA SER A 125 11.52 -17.42 -30.83
C SER A 125 12.10 -18.85 -30.76
N GLN A 126 12.09 -19.46 -29.55
CA GLN A 126 11.85 -20.91 -29.30
C GLN A 126 11.19 -21.16 -27.92
N LYS A 127 10.33 -22.20 -27.84
CA LYS A 127 9.31 -22.49 -26.81
C LYS A 127 9.72 -23.57 -25.75
N LYS A 128 9.20 -23.40 -24.51
CA LYS A 128 8.77 -24.38 -23.46
C LYS A 128 9.84 -25.29 -22.78
N PRO A 129 9.60 -25.88 -21.56
CA PRO A 129 8.35 -26.06 -20.80
C PRO A 129 8.38 -25.68 -19.28
N VAL A 130 7.19 -25.79 -18.66
CA VAL A 130 6.82 -25.53 -17.25
C VAL A 130 7.32 -26.62 -16.28
N SER A 131 7.66 -26.25 -15.04
CA SER A 131 7.68 -27.16 -13.88
C SER A 131 7.12 -26.48 -12.62
N LYS A 132 6.23 -27.21 -11.93
CA LYS A 132 5.53 -26.85 -10.69
C LYS A 132 6.41 -27.16 -9.47
N LYS A 133 6.27 -26.38 -8.38
CA LYS A 133 6.34 -26.94 -7.02
C LYS A 133 5.54 -26.13 -5.99
N ALA A 134 4.66 -26.85 -5.29
CA ALA A 134 3.97 -26.48 -4.05
C ALA A 134 5.00 -26.14 -2.94
N GLY A 135 4.72 -25.45 -1.84
CA GLY A 135 3.50 -25.01 -1.17
C GLY A 135 3.91 -24.74 0.29
N GLY A 136 3.42 -23.67 0.90
CA GLY A 136 3.75 -23.31 2.28
C GLY A 136 2.71 -22.39 2.86
N LYS A 137 1.83 -22.95 3.69
CA LYS A 137 0.69 -22.26 4.33
C LYS A 137 1.20 -21.41 5.49
N ASN A 138 1.27 -20.10 5.30
CA ASN A 138 1.28 -19.16 6.41
C ASN A 138 -0.12 -18.56 6.46
N GLY A 139 -0.85 -18.90 7.54
CA GLY A 139 -2.18 -18.38 7.82
C GLY A 139 -2.14 -16.87 7.85
N ASN A 140 -2.62 -16.27 6.77
CA ASN A 140 -2.64 -14.84 6.57
C ASN A 140 -3.86 -14.31 7.32
N LEU A 141 -3.67 -13.34 8.22
CA LEU A 141 -4.77 -12.69 8.95
C LEU A 141 -5.77 -12.01 7.97
N LEU A 142 -5.30 -11.68 6.77
CA LEU A 142 -6.07 -11.24 5.61
C LEU A 142 -7.10 -12.27 5.14
N SER A 143 -6.85 -13.58 5.33
CA SER A 143 -7.85 -14.60 5.02
C SER A 143 -9.00 -14.59 6.01
N LEU A 144 -8.82 -14.19 7.27
CA LEU A 144 -9.95 -14.12 8.20
C LEU A 144 -10.90 -12.98 7.83
N ILE A 145 -10.38 -11.80 7.49
CA ILE A 145 -11.22 -10.64 7.15
C ILE A 145 -12.01 -10.91 5.85
N ILE A 146 -11.34 -11.47 4.82
CA ILE A 146 -12.01 -11.83 3.56
C ILE A 146 -13.00 -12.98 3.76
N PHE A 147 -12.71 -13.96 4.62
CA PHE A 147 -13.64 -15.07 4.89
C PHE A 147 -14.83 -14.64 5.75
N THR A 148 -14.67 -13.69 6.69
CA THR A 148 -15.78 -13.10 7.44
C THR A 148 -16.69 -12.27 6.51
N ILE A 149 -16.12 -11.50 5.58
CA ILE A 149 -16.89 -10.73 4.60
C ILE A 149 -17.62 -11.65 3.60
N TRP A 150 -16.99 -12.75 3.17
CA TRP A 150 -17.60 -13.71 2.24
C TRP A 150 -18.69 -14.57 2.90
N ASN A 151 -18.49 -15.06 4.14
CA ASN A 151 -19.46 -15.93 4.82
C ASN A 151 -20.72 -15.17 5.30
N SER A 152 -20.62 -13.85 5.51
CA SER A 152 -21.78 -13.01 5.82
C SER A 152 -22.65 -12.66 4.59
N CYS A 153 -22.21 -12.98 3.36
CA CYS A 153 -23.03 -12.80 2.15
C CYS A 153 -23.89 -14.03 1.77
N GLU A 154 -23.77 -15.17 2.44
CA GLU A 154 -24.56 -16.38 2.17
C GLU A 154 -25.73 -16.60 3.14
N LEU A 155 -26.03 -15.62 3.99
CA LEU A 155 -27.16 -15.63 4.94
C LEU A 155 -28.15 -14.46 4.72
N ILE A 156 -28.38 -14.10 3.46
CA ILE A 156 -29.59 -13.40 2.97
C ILE A 156 -30.08 -14.16 1.74
#